data_AF-A0AAW0ENS8-F1
#
_entry.id   AF-A0AAW0ENS8-F1
#
_cell.length_a   1.000
_cell.length_b   1.000
_cell.length_c   1.000
_cell.angle_alpha   90.00
_cell.angle_beta   90.00
_cell.angle_gamma   90.00
#
_symmetry.space_group_name_H-M   'P 1'
#
loop_
_entity.id
_entity.type
_entity.pdbx_description
1 polymer ?
#
loop_
_entity_poly.entity_id
_entity_poly.type
_entity_poly.pdbx_seq_one_letter_code
_entity_poly.pdbx_strand_id
1 'polypeptide(L)'
;MRALPRLLLSTQHRGPAAATATATATAATGASPLSLLSMRGAPSCVQPPAEDAIGKDVKATPANWVTAYVLPEVITEREERALLGFSAPWFERLSFNDGHVDGLIHHYKEFYRSYAAITHAAETGDATGLNMPRANLDVELPLVSAALTRVRDLAQAYLPRIPIDDRLHFLRLAGSGFIRGHVDESRNSTGIVGGLCLDAGRVMTLTHRDYPGERVEMMLAPRCFYVLIGRARYDWEHSVDWVGDDDEHIRRVRKSLVVEGTPIVFDGAPTPYRRFDRTAIILRGVSPMALLADRMRHKKT
;
A
#
# COMPACT_ATOMS: atom_id res chain seq x y z
N MET A 1 -24.09 -67.90 44.98
CA MET A 1 -23.69 -67.16 43.77
C MET A 1 -24.32 -65.77 43.82
N ARG A 2 -23.44 -64.77 43.92
CA ARG A 2 -23.54 -63.33 43.63
C ARG A 2 -24.85 -62.57 43.89
N ALA A 3 -24.77 -61.74 44.94
CA ALA A 3 -25.53 -60.50 45.12
C ALA A 3 -25.09 -59.41 44.12
N LEU A 4 -26.05 -58.57 43.72
CA LEU A 4 -25.82 -57.27 43.07
C LEU A 4 -26.89 -56.29 43.58
N PRO A 5 -26.53 -55.16 44.22
CA PRO A 5 -27.42 -54.05 44.45
C PRO A 5 -27.33 -53.00 43.33
N ARG A 6 -28.48 -52.39 43.02
CA ARG A 6 -28.67 -51.25 42.13
C ARG A 6 -27.83 -50.04 42.58
N LEU A 7 -26.89 -49.60 41.73
CA LEU A 7 -26.26 -48.29 41.83
C LEU A 7 -27.10 -47.27 41.03
N LEU A 8 -27.58 -46.22 41.71
CA LEU A 8 -28.07 -45.00 41.07
C LEU A 8 -26.86 -44.17 40.61
N LEU A 9 -26.67 -44.04 39.30
CA LEU A 9 -25.74 -43.06 38.74
C LEU A 9 -26.42 -41.69 38.67
N SER A 10 -25.91 -40.77 39.48
CA SER A 10 -26.05 -39.32 39.32
C SER A 10 -25.16 -38.88 38.15
N THR A 11 -25.78 -38.42 37.06
CA THR A 11 -25.08 -37.76 35.95
C THR A 11 -24.93 -36.27 36.26
N GLN A 12 -23.71 -35.86 36.59
CA GLN A 12 -23.32 -34.45 36.61
C GLN A 12 -23.22 -33.92 35.18
N HIS A 13 -24.09 -32.98 34.81
CA HIS A 13 -23.89 -32.10 33.67
C HIS A 13 -23.02 -30.91 34.09
N ARG A 14 -21.75 -30.90 33.69
CA ARG A 14 -20.90 -29.71 33.64
C ARG A 14 -21.11 -29.02 32.29
N GLY A 15 -21.88 -27.94 32.27
CA GLY A 15 -21.88 -26.98 31.16
C GLY A 15 -20.66 -26.04 31.28
N PRO A 16 -20.09 -25.55 30.17
CA PRO A 16 -18.99 -24.59 30.22
C PRO A 16 -19.53 -23.20 30.57
N ALA A 17 -18.91 -22.58 31.57
CA ALA A 17 -19.18 -21.21 31.98
C ALA A 17 -18.65 -20.23 30.91
N ALA A 18 -19.55 -19.46 30.31
CA ALA A 18 -19.22 -18.34 29.46
C ALA A 18 -18.73 -17.18 30.33
N ALA A 19 -17.42 -16.92 30.31
CA ALA A 19 -16.83 -15.71 30.88
C ALA A 19 -16.96 -14.57 29.85
N THR A 20 -17.98 -13.74 30.02
CA THR A 20 -18.14 -12.47 29.31
C THR A 20 -17.09 -11.48 29.81
N ALA A 21 -15.95 -11.41 29.13
CA ALA A 21 -14.98 -10.34 29.31
C ALA A 21 -15.47 -9.09 28.55
N THR A 22 -15.98 -8.12 29.30
CA THR A 22 -16.37 -6.80 28.80
C THR A 22 -15.08 -6.00 28.57
N ALA A 23 -14.54 -6.05 27.34
CA ALA A 23 -13.46 -5.19 26.93
C ALA A 23 -14.03 -3.80 26.59
N THR A 24 -13.96 -2.88 27.53
CA THR A 24 -14.15 -1.44 27.27
C THR A 24 -13.01 -0.95 26.39
N ALA A 25 -13.24 -0.90 25.08
CA ALA A 25 -12.36 -0.24 24.14
C ALA A 25 -12.53 1.29 24.29
N THR A 26 -11.60 1.92 25.01
CA THR A 26 -11.44 3.37 24.98
C THR A 26 -10.92 3.74 23.59
N ALA A 27 -11.82 4.23 22.73
CA ALA A 27 -11.46 4.77 21.43
C ALA A 27 -10.62 6.03 21.65
N ALA A 28 -9.33 5.95 21.34
CA ALA A 28 -8.48 7.12 21.20
C ALA A 28 -8.98 7.93 20.00
N THR A 29 -9.71 9.01 20.26
CA THR A 29 -10.14 10.01 19.28
C THR A 29 -8.94 10.83 18.84
N GLY A 30 -8.06 10.25 18.02
CA GLY A 30 -7.08 10.99 17.25
C GLY A 30 -7.75 11.57 16.01
N ALA A 31 -7.73 12.88 15.83
CA ALA A 31 -8.12 13.48 14.55
C ALA A 31 -7.11 13.07 13.46
N SER A 32 -7.58 12.87 12.23
CA SER A 32 -6.67 12.70 11.08
C SER A 32 -5.75 13.92 10.94
N PRO A 33 -4.46 13.72 10.66
CA PRO A 33 -3.51 14.84 10.57
C PRO A 33 -3.85 15.78 9.41
N LEU A 34 -3.67 17.08 9.62
CA LEU A 34 -3.98 18.15 8.63
C LEU A 34 -3.09 18.06 7.37
N SER A 35 -1.86 17.59 7.53
CA SER A 35 -0.94 17.23 6.45
C SER A 35 -0.60 15.75 6.55
N LEU A 36 -0.64 15.03 5.43
CA LEU A 36 -0.18 13.64 5.34
C LEU A 36 1.31 13.52 4.99
N LEU A 37 2.05 14.63 5.00
CA LEU A 37 3.50 14.66 4.86
C LEU A 37 4.12 15.48 6.00
N SER A 38 5.13 14.90 6.66
CA SER A 38 5.89 15.54 7.74
C SER A 38 7.34 15.77 7.32
N MET A 39 7.72 17.05 7.34
CA MET A 39 9.11 17.51 7.18
C MET A 39 9.83 17.66 8.52
N ARG A 40 9.20 17.29 9.65
CA ARG A 40 9.75 17.51 11.01
C ARG A 40 11.14 16.92 11.19
N GLY A 41 11.39 15.77 10.59
CA GLY A 41 12.67 15.07 10.65
C GLY A 41 13.69 15.50 9.60
N ALA A 42 13.41 16.50 8.74
CA ALA A 42 14.26 16.88 7.62
C ALA A 42 14.38 18.41 7.44
N PRO A 43 14.98 19.13 8.42
CA PRO A 43 15.07 20.59 8.41
C PRO A 43 15.91 21.17 7.25
N SER A 44 16.81 20.39 6.64
CA SER A 44 17.63 20.85 5.51
C SER A 44 16.91 20.71 4.17
N CYS A 45 15.76 20.04 4.17
CA CYS A 45 15.01 19.67 2.98
C CYS A 45 13.75 20.52 2.82
N VAL A 46 13.29 20.65 1.58
CA VAL A 46 12.12 21.46 1.23
C VAL A 46 11.18 20.60 0.38
N GLN A 47 9.89 20.59 0.72
CA GLN A 47 8.86 20.08 -0.18
C GLN A 47 8.43 21.23 -1.11
N PRO A 48 8.75 21.19 -2.41
CA PRO A 48 8.26 22.20 -3.34
C PRO A 48 6.76 21.99 -3.64
N PRO A 49 6.00 23.05 -3.99
CA PRO A 49 4.68 22.90 -4.60
C PRO A 49 4.70 21.93 -5.79
N ALA A 50 3.61 21.21 -6.02
CA ALA A 50 3.58 20.16 -7.05
C ALA A 50 3.78 20.75 -8.45
N GLU A 51 3.17 21.90 -8.74
CA GLU A 51 3.28 22.64 -9.99
C GLU A 51 4.72 23.04 -10.33
N ASP A 52 5.57 23.25 -9.32
CA ASP A 52 6.97 23.61 -9.50
C ASP A 52 7.84 22.40 -9.80
N ALA A 53 7.44 21.21 -9.37
CA ALA A 53 8.16 19.95 -9.56
C ALA A 53 7.73 19.18 -10.82
N ILE A 54 6.44 19.23 -11.18
CA ILE A 54 5.87 18.43 -12.26
C ILE A 54 6.53 18.77 -13.60
N GLY A 55 6.98 17.73 -14.31
CA GLY A 55 7.58 17.84 -15.65
C GLY A 55 8.98 18.46 -15.69
N LYS A 56 9.59 18.77 -14.54
CA LYS A 56 10.98 19.23 -14.46
C LYS A 56 11.95 18.07 -14.62
N ASP A 57 13.11 18.36 -15.20
CA ASP A 57 14.24 17.44 -15.21
C ASP A 57 14.81 17.30 -13.78
N VAL A 58 15.07 16.07 -13.35
CA VAL A 58 15.61 15.76 -12.01
C VAL A 58 16.87 16.59 -11.74
N LYS A 59 17.80 16.67 -12.71
CA LYS A 59 19.06 17.40 -12.57
C LYS A 59 18.88 18.91 -12.51
N ALA A 60 17.77 19.43 -13.03
CA ALA A 60 17.43 20.85 -13.00
C ALA A 60 16.72 21.29 -11.71
N THR A 61 16.32 20.35 -10.86
CA THR A 61 15.71 20.65 -9.55
C THR A 61 16.77 20.68 -8.44
N PRO A 62 16.63 21.51 -7.39
CA PRO A 62 17.53 21.49 -6.23
C PRO A 62 17.64 20.09 -5.58
N ALA A 63 18.83 19.76 -5.06
CA ALA A 63 19.10 18.44 -4.46
C ALA A 63 18.34 18.21 -3.14
N ASN A 64 18.04 19.28 -2.41
CA ASN A 64 17.29 19.23 -1.16
C ASN A 64 15.77 19.22 -1.36
N TRP A 65 15.29 19.10 -2.60
CA TRP A 65 13.87 18.99 -2.88
C TRP A 65 13.35 17.58 -2.61
N VAL A 66 12.24 17.52 -1.89
CA VAL A 66 11.48 16.31 -1.63
C VAL A 66 10.22 16.38 -2.47
N THR A 67 10.32 15.90 -3.71
CA THR A 67 9.22 15.89 -4.69
C THR A 67 8.27 14.70 -4.46
N ALA A 68 7.76 14.62 -3.22
CA ALA A 68 6.82 13.61 -2.74
C ALA A 68 5.54 14.26 -2.23
N TYR A 69 4.40 13.63 -2.49
CA TYR A 69 3.09 14.20 -2.19
C TYR A 69 2.14 13.12 -1.69
N VAL A 70 1.17 13.51 -0.86
CA VAL A 70 0.08 12.64 -0.41
C VAL A 70 -1.23 13.40 -0.53
N LEU A 71 -2.13 12.87 -1.34
CA LEU A 71 -3.47 13.42 -1.57
C LEU A 71 -4.45 12.61 -0.70
N PRO A 72 -5.08 13.20 0.33
CA PRO A 72 -6.03 12.49 1.19
C PRO A 72 -7.36 12.24 0.45
N GLU A 73 -8.05 11.15 0.83
CA GLU A 73 -9.46 10.91 0.47
C GLU A 73 -9.76 11.06 -1.04
N VAL A 74 -8.88 10.53 -1.90
CA VAL A 74 -9.06 10.60 -3.37
C VAL A 74 -10.17 9.66 -3.86
N ILE A 75 -10.58 8.70 -3.03
CA ILE A 75 -11.71 7.81 -3.25
C ILE A 75 -12.61 7.83 -2.02
N THR A 76 -13.86 7.44 -2.19
CA THR A 76 -14.83 7.27 -1.11
C THR A 76 -14.66 5.92 -0.42
N GLU A 77 -15.21 5.77 0.79
CA GLU A 77 -15.27 4.47 1.49
C GLU A 77 -16.02 3.39 0.68
N ARG A 78 -17.03 3.78 -0.12
CA ARG A 78 -17.76 2.84 -0.98
C ARG A 78 -16.88 2.32 -2.10
N GLU A 79 -16.11 3.21 -2.74
CA GLU A 79 -15.14 2.85 -3.77
C GLU A 79 -14.02 1.97 -3.22
N GLU A 80 -13.51 2.29 -2.01
CA GLU A 80 -12.53 1.45 -1.32
C GLU A 80 -13.05 0.04 -1.08
N ARG A 81 -14.27 -0.11 -0.53
CA ARG A 81 -14.90 -1.42 -0.34
C ARG A 81 -15.08 -2.17 -1.65
N ALA A 82 -15.50 -1.48 -2.72
CA ALA A 82 -15.65 -2.10 -4.03
C ALA A 82 -14.32 -2.62 -4.59
N LEU A 83 -13.22 -1.85 -4.48
CA LEU A 83 -11.89 -2.26 -4.92
C LEU A 83 -11.34 -3.44 -4.11
N LEU A 84 -11.52 -3.42 -2.79
CA LEU A 84 -11.10 -4.52 -1.90
C LEU A 84 -11.88 -5.80 -2.24
N GLY A 85 -13.20 -5.70 -2.40
CA GLY A 85 -14.05 -6.83 -2.79
C GLY A 85 -13.69 -7.38 -4.18
N PHE A 86 -13.52 -6.50 -5.16
CA PHE A 86 -13.16 -6.85 -6.54
C PHE A 86 -11.86 -7.66 -6.60
N SER A 87 -10.84 -7.23 -5.86
CA SER A 87 -9.49 -7.82 -5.86
C SER A 87 -9.31 -8.98 -4.87
N ALA A 88 -10.25 -9.21 -3.95
CA ALA A 88 -10.13 -10.22 -2.89
C ALA A 88 -9.80 -11.64 -3.41
N PRO A 89 -10.45 -12.18 -4.47
CA PRO A 89 -10.16 -13.53 -4.94
C PRO A 89 -8.71 -13.74 -5.37
N TRP A 90 -8.03 -12.69 -5.87
CA TRP A 90 -6.62 -12.76 -6.22
C TRP A 90 -5.72 -12.91 -4.99
N PHE A 91 -6.00 -12.16 -3.92
CA PHE A 91 -5.21 -12.21 -2.69
C PHE A 91 -5.47 -13.47 -1.85
N GLU A 92 -6.71 -13.98 -1.85
CA GLU A 92 -7.09 -15.18 -1.08
C GLU A 92 -6.36 -16.44 -1.54
N ARG A 93 -6.01 -16.51 -2.84
CA ARG A 93 -5.24 -17.63 -3.39
C ARG A 93 -3.73 -17.56 -3.14
N LEU A 94 -3.24 -16.42 -2.70
CA LEU A 94 -1.82 -16.22 -2.41
C LEU A 94 -1.55 -16.45 -0.93
N SER A 95 -0.42 -17.06 -0.62
CA SER A 95 0.15 -17.04 0.73
C SER A 95 1.02 -15.80 0.90
N PHE A 96 1.16 -15.33 2.14
CA PHE A 96 2.15 -14.29 2.43
C PHE A 96 3.56 -14.85 2.19
N ASN A 97 4.34 -14.12 1.42
CA ASN A 97 5.75 -14.37 1.18
C ASN A 97 6.59 -13.76 2.31
N ASP A 98 7.59 -14.49 2.78
CA ASP A 98 8.44 -14.09 3.92
C ASP A 98 9.42 -12.97 3.55
N GLY A 99 9.76 -12.89 2.26
CA GLY A 99 10.69 -11.92 1.69
C GLY A 99 10.68 -12.00 0.17
N HIS A 100 10.89 -10.87 -0.51
CA HIS A 100 11.37 -10.92 -1.89
C HIS A 100 12.75 -11.61 -1.95
N VAL A 101 13.17 -12.06 -3.13
CA VAL A 101 14.51 -12.64 -3.33
C VAL A 101 15.61 -11.64 -3.00
N ASP A 102 15.37 -10.34 -3.19
CA ASP A 102 16.27 -9.25 -2.81
C ASP A 102 16.14 -8.83 -1.33
N GLY A 103 15.19 -9.39 -0.59
CA GLY A 103 14.95 -9.09 0.82
C GLY A 103 14.34 -7.72 1.11
N LEU A 104 13.77 -7.02 0.11
CA LEU A 104 13.26 -5.66 0.32
C LEU A 104 11.86 -5.62 0.95
N ILE A 105 10.96 -6.51 0.54
CA ILE A 105 9.58 -6.56 1.06
C ILE A 105 9.37 -7.84 1.87
N HIS A 106 8.82 -7.70 3.07
CA HIS A 106 8.59 -8.80 4.00
C HIS A 106 7.11 -8.95 4.36
N HIS A 107 6.64 -10.20 4.51
CA HIS A 107 5.26 -10.59 4.83
C HIS A 107 4.23 -9.90 3.93
N TYR A 108 4.33 -10.18 2.64
CA TYR A 108 3.51 -9.54 1.62
C TYR A 108 2.87 -10.54 0.66
N LYS A 109 1.83 -10.09 -0.04
CA LYS A 109 1.25 -10.75 -1.21
C LYS A 109 1.25 -9.75 -2.35
N GLU A 110 1.59 -10.18 -3.55
CA GLU A 110 1.53 -9.27 -4.70
C GLU A 110 1.10 -9.98 -5.98
N PHE A 111 0.57 -9.19 -6.90
CA PHE A 111 0.32 -9.60 -8.28
C PHE A 111 0.17 -8.36 -9.17
N TYR A 112 0.13 -8.59 -10.48
CA TYR A 112 -0.05 -7.53 -11.46
C TYR A 112 -1.26 -7.79 -12.34
N ARG A 113 -1.97 -6.72 -12.72
CA ARG A 113 -3.14 -6.78 -13.62
C ARG A 113 -3.11 -5.63 -14.61
N SER A 114 -3.70 -5.86 -15.79
CA SER A 114 -3.92 -4.82 -16.79
C SER A 114 -5.04 -3.89 -16.33
N TYR A 115 -4.77 -2.59 -16.37
CA TYR A 115 -5.76 -1.54 -16.13
C TYR A 115 -6.87 -1.63 -17.17
N ALA A 116 -6.53 -1.80 -18.46
CA ALA A 116 -7.50 -1.93 -19.53
C ALA A 116 -8.42 -3.14 -19.32
N ALA A 117 -7.87 -4.30 -18.94
CA ALA A 117 -8.67 -5.50 -18.67
C ALA A 117 -9.60 -5.34 -17.46
N ILE A 118 -9.11 -4.69 -16.39
CA ILE A 118 -9.95 -4.40 -15.20
C ILE A 118 -11.07 -3.44 -15.57
N THR A 119 -10.76 -2.37 -16.30
CA THR A 119 -11.74 -1.35 -16.69
C THR A 119 -12.81 -1.96 -17.59
N HIS A 120 -12.41 -2.75 -18.59
CA HIS A 120 -13.34 -3.49 -19.44
C HIS A 120 -14.27 -4.39 -18.61
N ALA A 121 -13.72 -5.17 -17.67
CA ALA A 121 -14.53 -6.03 -16.82
C ALA A 121 -15.48 -5.23 -15.90
N ALA A 122 -15.06 -4.07 -15.41
CA ALA A 122 -15.87 -3.21 -14.57
C ALA A 122 -17.00 -2.50 -15.36
N GLU A 123 -16.80 -2.24 -16.65
CA GLU A 123 -17.80 -1.59 -17.51
C GLU A 123 -18.81 -2.58 -18.10
N THR A 124 -18.35 -3.78 -18.45
CA THR A 124 -19.15 -4.77 -19.20
C THR A 124 -19.67 -5.92 -18.35
N GLY A 125 -19.08 -6.15 -17.17
CA GLY A 125 -19.29 -7.38 -16.39
C GLY A 125 -18.61 -8.61 -17.00
N ASP A 126 -17.76 -8.45 -18.02
CA ASP A 126 -17.03 -9.55 -18.66
C ASP A 126 -15.60 -9.67 -18.12
N ALA A 127 -15.32 -10.80 -17.47
CA ALA A 127 -13.99 -11.14 -16.95
C ALA A 127 -12.95 -11.52 -18.02
N THR A 128 -13.29 -11.47 -19.32
CA THR A 128 -12.34 -11.75 -20.41
C THR A 128 -11.09 -10.88 -20.26
N GLY A 129 -9.91 -11.51 -20.33
CA GLY A 129 -8.62 -10.84 -20.13
C GLY A 129 -8.15 -10.73 -18.67
N LEU A 130 -9.00 -11.04 -17.69
CA LEU A 130 -8.57 -11.18 -16.29
C LEU A 130 -7.99 -12.58 -16.05
N ASN A 131 -6.69 -12.66 -15.80
CA ASN A 131 -5.99 -13.90 -15.45
C ASN A 131 -6.62 -14.57 -14.21
N MET A 132 -6.71 -15.90 -14.22
CA MET A 132 -7.30 -16.70 -13.13
C MET A 132 -6.57 -16.53 -11.78
N PRO A 133 -7.28 -16.57 -10.63
CA PRO A 133 -8.75 -16.64 -10.51
C PRO A 133 -9.40 -15.35 -11.04
N ARG A 134 -10.66 -15.40 -11.44
CA ARG A 134 -11.37 -14.18 -11.88
C ARG A 134 -11.54 -13.22 -10.70
N ALA A 135 -11.59 -11.92 -10.98
CA ALA A 135 -12.01 -10.92 -10.01
C ALA A 135 -13.42 -11.21 -9.51
N ASN A 136 -13.79 -10.64 -8.36
CA ASN A 136 -15.17 -10.68 -7.89
C ASN A 136 -15.98 -9.66 -8.68
N LEU A 137 -16.88 -10.12 -9.54
CA LEU A 137 -17.76 -9.25 -10.32
C LEU A 137 -19.08 -8.93 -9.62
N ASP A 138 -19.37 -9.57 -8.47
CA ASP A 138 -20.56 -9.33 -7.65
C ASP A 138 -20.38 -8.13 -6.69
N VAL A 139 -19.63 -7.11 -7.14
CA VAL A 139 -19.43 -5.83 -6.44
C VAL A 139 -20.04 -4.69 -7.24
N GLU A 140 -20.07 -3.49 -6.68
CA GLU A 140 -20.47 -2.29 -7.41
C GLU A 140 -19.41 -1.90 -8.46
N LEU A 141 -19.40 -2.57 -9.61
CA LEU A 141 -18.40 -2.40 -10.67
C LEU A 141 -18.20 -0.96 -11.16
N PRO A 142 -19.24 -0.10 -11.30
CA PRO A 142 -19.05 1.30 -11.64
C PRO A 142 -18.19 2.07 -10.62
N LEU A 143 -18.18 1.67 -9.35
CA LEU A 143 -17.31 2.28 -8.34
C LEU A 143 -15.85 1.85 -8.53
N VAL A 144 -15.61 0.61 -8.98
CA VAL A 144 -14.26 0.11 -9.30
C VAL A 144 -13.67 0.89 -10.47
N SER A 145 -14.39 1.02 -11.58
CA SER A 145 -13.92 1.77 -12.75
C SER A 145 -13.73 3.25 -12.41
N ALA A 146 -14.71 3.90 -11.78
CA ALA A 146 -14.61 5.31 -11.40
C ALA A 146 -13.39 5.62 -10.52
N ALA A 147 -13.10 4.77 -9.52
CA ALA A 147 -11.96 4.95 -8.64
C ALA A 147 -10.63 4.74 -9.36
N LEU A 148 -10.51 3.70 -10.19
CA LEU A 148 -9.27 3.41 -10.94
C LEU A 148 -8.99 4.47 -12.01
N THR A 149 -10.02 4.92 -12.73
CA THR A 149 -9.89 6.01 -13.69
C THR A 149 -9.42 7.29 -13.01
N ARG A 150 -10.06 7.69 -11.91
CA ARG A 150 -9.66 8.88 -11.15
C ARG A 150 -8.20 8.82 -10.69
N VAL A 151 -7.79 7.69 -10.13
CA VAL A 151 -6.41 7.51 -9.64
C VAL A 151 -5.40 7.49 -10.79
N ARG A 152 -5.75 6.90 -11.94
CA ARG A 152 -4.92 6.93 -13.13
C ARG A 152 -4.78 8.35 -13.69
N ASP A 153 -5.86 9.11 -13.73
CA ASP A 153 -5.87 10.52 -14.17
C ASP A 153 -5.02 11.40 -13.25
N LEU A 154 -5.14 11.20 -11.93
CA LEU A 154 -4.27 11.85 -10.95
C LEU A 154 -2.80 11.50 -11.22
N ALA A 155 -2.45 10.22 -11.38
CA ALA A 155 -1.09 9.82 -11.70
C ALA A 155 -0.59 10.47 -13.01
N GLN A 156 -1.45 10.54 -14.04
CA GLN A 156 -1.12 11.14 -15.32
C GLN A 156 -0.89 12.66 -15.23
N ALA A 157 -1.60 13.36 -14.34
CA ALA A 157 -1.39 14.78 -14.07
C ALA A 157 0.00 15.07 -13.46
N TYR A 158 0.51 14.16 -12.61
CA TYR A 158 1.87 14.25 -12.06
C TYR A 158 2.96 13.81 -13.04
N LEU A 159 2.60 13.08 -14.11
CA LEU A 159 3.53 12.62 -15.14
C LEU A 159 3.07 13.02 -16.56
N PRO A 160 2.98 14.32 -16.90
CA PRO A 160 2.28 14.78 -18.10
C PRO A 160 2.93 14.39 -19.44
N ARG A 161 4.20 13.96 -19.44
CA ARG A 161 4.96 13.66 -20.67
C ARG A 161 5.15 12.18 -20.96
N ILE A 162 4.81 11.32 -20.00
CA ILE A 162 5.00 9.88 -20.11
C ILE A 162 3.68 9.22 -19.73
N PRO A 163 3.14 8.31 -20.56
CA PRO A 163 1.92 7.58 -20.22
C PRO A 163 2.10 6.76 -18.95
N ILE A 164 1.03 6.62 -18.18
CA ILE A 164 0.96 5.62 -17.10
C ILE A 164 0.92 4.22 -17.71
N ASP A 165 1.69 3.31 -17.15
CA ASP A 165 1.76 1.91 -17.57
C ASP A 165 0.38 1.24 -17.41
N ASP A 166 0.05 0.32 -18.30
CA ASP A 166 -1.18 -0.48 -18.19
C ASP A 166 -1.10 -1.47 -17.02
N ARG A 167 0.11 -1.87 -16.61
CA ARG A 167 0.35 -2.82 -15.54
C ARG A 167 0.18 -2.17 -14.16
N LEU A 168 -0.95 -2.44 -13.52
CA LEU A 168 -1.19 -2.13 -12.11
C LEU A 168 -0.51 -3.15 -11.21
N HIS A 169 0.16 -2.69 -10.17
CA HIS A 169 0.78 -3.52 -9.15
C HIS A 169 -0.08 -3.53 -7.88
N PHE A 170 -0.63 -4.69 -7.54
CA PHE A 170 -1.38 -4.89 -6.31
C PHE A 170 -0.45 -5.49 -5.26
N LEU A 171 -0.29 -4.80 -4.14
CA LEU A 171 0.57 -5.22 -3.04
C LEU A 171 -0.24 -5.20 -1.74
N ARG A 172 -0.31 -6.32 -1.03
CA ARG A 172 -0.85 -6.40 0.33
C ARG A 172 0.27 -6.70 1.31
N LEU A 173 0.46 -5.81 2.26
CA LEU A 173 1.35 -6.03 3.40
C LEU A 173 0.53 -6.57 4.56
N ALA A 174 1.02 -7.60 5.23
CA ALA A 174 0.41 -8.09 6.47
C ALA A 174 0.50 -7.03 7.58
N GLY A 175 -0.28 -7.17 8.67
CA GLY A 175 -0.09 -6.42 9.92
C GLY A 175 1.40 -6.26 10.31
N SER A 176 2.15 -7.37 10.28
CA SER A 176 3.60 -7.41 10.55
C SER A 176 4.51 -7.20 9.34
N GLY A 177 4.00 -6.96 8.14
CA GLY A 177 4.80 -6.71 6.94
C GLY A 177 5.42 -5.33 6.88
N PHE A 178 6.58 -5.21 6.25
CA PHE A 178 7.31 -3.95 6.06
C PHE A 178 8.10 -3.97 4.76
N ILE A 179 8.55 -2.78 4.35
CA ILE A 179 9.39 -2.58 3.16
C ILE A 179 10.65 -1.84 3.60
N ARG A 180 11.82 -2.41 3.34
CA ARG A 180 13.13 -1.79 3.61
C ARG A 180 13.39 -0.59 2.69
N GLY A 181 14.31 0.28 3.11
CA GLY A 181 14.77 1.42 2.31
C GLY A 181 15.31 0.97 0.96
N HIS A 182 14.75 1.52 -0.13
CA HIS A 182 15.22 1.27 -1.48
C HIS A 182 14.79 2.37 -2.46
N VAL A 183 15.41 2.41 -3.63
CA VAL A 183 14.99 3.21 -4.78
C VAL A 183 14.42 2.27 -5.85
N ASP A 184 13.24 2.57 -6.38
CA ASP A 184 12.61 1.77 -7.44
C ASP A 184 13.50 1.70 -8.70
N GLU A 185 13.70 0.49 -9.21
CA GLU A 185 14.52 0.21 -10.41
C GLU A 185 14.02 1.02 -11.63
N SER A 186 14.91 1.87 -12.15
CA SER A 186 14.63 2.79 -13.25
C SER A 186 14.43 2.11 -14.61
N ARG A 187 14.95 0.91 -14.80
CA ARG A 187 14.76 0.14 -16.04
C ARG A 187 13.32 -0.32 -16.24
N ASN A 188 12.58 -0.51 -15.16
CA ASN A 188 11.25 -1.10 -15.19
C ASN A 188 10.11 -0.08 -15.12
N SER A 189 10.41 1.20 -14.82
CA SER A 189 9.41 2.26 -14.73
C SER A 189 10.03 3.64 -14.86
N THR A 190 9.27 4.62 -15.35
CA THR A 190 9.76 5.98 -15.56
C THR A 190 8.93 7.01 -14.81
N GLY A 191 9.59 8.01 -14.24
CA GLY A 191 8.99 9.30 -13.85
C GLY A 191 8.19 9.32 -12.57
N ILE A 192 7.37 8.30 -12.31
CA ILE A 192 6.45 8.25 -11.17
C ILE A 192 6.42 6.88 -10.50
N VAL A 193 6.28 6.89 -9.18
CA VAL A 193 5.73 5.79 -8.38
C VAL A 193 4.55 6.37 -7.61
N GLY A 194 3.33 6.03 -8.00
CA GLY A 194 2.11 6.48 -7.34
C GLY A 194 1.34 5.30 -6.76
N GLY A 195 0.72 5.44 -5.60
CA GLY A 195 -0.02 4.34 -5.00
C GLY A 195 -1.26 4.77 -4.25
N LEU A 196 -2.38 4.12 -4.58
CA LEU A 196 -3.63 4.23 -3.84
C LEU A 196 -3.56 3.32 -2.61
N CYS A 197 -3.74 3.90 -1.43
CA CYS A 197 -3.75 3.20 -0.15
C CYS A 197 -5.16 2.73 0.18
N LEU A 198 -5.32 1.46 0.56
CA LEU A 198 -6.59 0.85 0.94
C LEU A 198 -6.46 0.11 2.28
N ASP A 199 -7.56 0.06 3.02
CA ASP A 199 -7.76 -0.73 4.26
C ASP A 199 -7.09 -0.09 5.50
N ALA A 200 -5.83 -0.43 5.79
CA ALA A 200 -5.12 0.05 6.98
C ALA A 200 -4.11 1.15 6.67
N GLY A 201 -3.89 2.04 7.65
CA GLY A 201 -2.85 3.07 7.58
C GLY A 201 -1.43 2.48 7.69
N ARG A 202 -0.43 3.17 7.15
CA ARG A 202 1.02 2.89 7.33
C ARG A 202 1.83 4.19 7.30
N VAL A 203 3.11 4.13 7.66
CA VAL A 203 4.04 5.26 7.43
C VAL A 203 5.07 4.86 6.41
N MET A 204 5.22 5.67 5.37
CA MET A 204 6.35 5.62 4.46
C MET A 204 7.41 6.62 4.92
N THR A 205 8.67 6.18 4.97
CA THR A 205 9.81 7.04 5.33
C THR A 205 10.71 7.22 4.12
N LEU A 206 11.04 8.47 3.81
CA LEU A 206 12.03 8.83 2.79
C LEU A 206 13.34 9.26 3.45
N THR A 207 14.45 8.69 2.99
CA THR A 207 15.81 9.01 3.43
C THR A 207 16.71 9.29 2.23
N HIS A 208 17.72 10.14 2.43
CA HIS A 208 18.66 10.50 1.38
C HIS A 208 20.09 10.50 1.92
N ARG A 209 21.01 9.90 1.16
CA ARG A 209 22.40 9.71 1.60
C ARG A 209 23.14 11.02 1.88
N ASP A 210 22.81 12.09 1.17
CA ASP A 210 23.45 13.40 1.34
C ASP A 210 22.86 14.19 2.52
N TYR A 211 21.80 13.68 3.16
CA TYR A 211 21.16 14.25 4.36
C TYR A 211 21.08 13.18 5.47
N PRO A 212 22.23 12.68 5.96
CA PRO A 212 22.26 11.57 6.91
C PRO A 212 21.56 11.94 8.22
N GLY A 213 20.70 11.05 8.70
CA GLY A 213 19.91 11.25 9.93
C GLY A 213 18.63 12.06 9.73
N GLU A 214 18.46 12.73 8.58
CA GLU A 214 17.21 13.39 8.22
C GLU A 214 16.25 12.41 7.54
N ARG A 215 14.95 12.55 7.84
CA ARG A 215 13.89 11.74 7.25
C ARG A 215 12.62 12.53 7.03
N VAL A 216 11.94 12.22 5.94
CA VAL A 216 10.58 12.70 5.65
C VAL A 216 9.62 11.56 5.86
N GLU A 217 8.52 11.82 6.56
CA GLU A 217 7.49 10.82 6.83
C GLU A 217 6.23 11.14 6.01
N MET A 218 5.65 10.12 5.40
CA MET A 218 4.42 10.19 4.62
C MET A 218 3.39 9.27 5.26
N MET A 219 2.26 9.84 5.67
CA MET A 219 1.16 9.08 6.22
C MET A 219 0.39 8.42 5.08
N LEU A 220 0.48 7.10 4.99
CA LEU A 220 -0.26 6.29 4.03
C LEU A 220 -1.62 5.92 4.61
N ALA A 221 -2.47 6.94 4.84
CA ALA A 221 -3.83 6.73 5.32
C ALA A 221 -4.68 5.97 4.29
N PRO A 222 -5.70 5.21 4.71
CA PRO A 222 -6.68 4.64 3.78
C PRO A 222 -7.26 5.72 2.87
N ARG A 223 -7.52 5.36 1.61
CA ARG A 223 -8.06 6.22 0.54
C ARG A 223 -7.18 7.38 0.13
N CYS A 224 -5.94 7.49 0.61
CA CYS A 224 -4.99 8.46 0.10
C CYS A 224 -4.30 7.96 -1.19
N PHE A 225 -3.79 8.89 -1.99
CA PHE A 225 -2.89 8.61 -3.11
C PHE A 225 -1.54 9.25 -2.84
N TYR A 226 -0.51 8.43 -2.65
CA TYR A 226 0.86 8.96 -2.55
C TYR A 226 1.50 9.04 -3.92
N VAL A 227 2.39 10.01 -4.10
CA VAL A 227 3.11 10.24 -5.36
C VAL A 227 4.58 10.52 -5.06
N LEU A 228 5.46 9.73 -5.66
CA LEU A 228 6.89 10.00 -5.75
C LEU A 228 7.22 10.33 -7.22
N ILE A 229 7.68 11.56 -7.47
CA ILE A 229 8.20 12.00 -8.78
C ILE A 229 9.60 12.58 -8.59
N GLY A 230 10.28 12.94 -9.68
CA GLY A 230 11.51 13.74 -9.62
C GLY A 230 12.57 13.17 -8.67
N ARG A 231 13.19 14.04 -7.87
CA ARG A 231 14.19 13.69 -6.84
C ARG A 231 13.69 12.55 -5.94
N ALA A 232 12.48 12.64 -5.40
CA ALA A 232 11.94 11.62 -4.50
C ALA A 232 11.85 10.22 -5.13
N ARG A 233 11.65 10.12 -6.45
CA ARG A 233 11.57 8.84 -7.17
C ARG A 233 12.93 8.28 -7.58
N TYR A 234 13.96 9.11 -7.70
CA TYR A 234 15.26 8.71 -8.27
C TYR A 234 16.42 8.76 -7.28
N ASP A 235 16.37 9.66 -6.30
CA ASP A 235 17.50 9.96 -5.41
C ASP A 235 17.19 9.57 -3.95
N TRP A 236 15.91 9.49 -3.58
CA TRP A 236 15.49 9.16 -2.21
C TRP A 236 15.12 7.69 -2.06
N GLU A 237 15.66 7.06 -1.03
CA GLU A 237 15.22 5.74 -0.60
C GLU A 237 13.87 5.87 0.09
N HIS A 238 12.95 4.97 -0.22
CA HIS A 238 11.66 4.88 0.44
C HIS A 238 11.51 3.53 1.13
N SER A 239 10.82 3.54 2.26
CA SER A 239 10.54 2.38 3.11
C SER A 239 9.13 2.47 3.66
N VAL A 240 8.55 1.38 4.14
CA VAL A 240 7.23 1.36 4.79
C VAL A 240 7.32 0.59 6.09
N ASP A 241 6.96 1.25 7.20
CA ASP A 241 7.07 0.71 8.56
C ASP A 241 8.45 0.11 8.84
N TRP A 242 9.52 0.76 8.36
CA TRP A 242 10.94 0.40 8.55
C TRP A 242 11.80 1.67 8.60
N VAL A 243 12.79 1.70 9.49
CA VAL A 243 13.79 2.78 9.60
C VAL A 243 15.22 2.24 9.80
N GLY A 244 15.36 0.92 9.87
CA GLY A 244 16.61 0.22 10.14
C GLY A 244 16.34 -1.22 10.57
N ASP A 245 17.36 -2.07 10.49
CA ASP A 245 17.28 -3.44 10.99
C ASP A 245 17.50 -3.48 12.51
N ASP A 246 16.42 -3.26 13.26
CA ASP A 246 16.38 -3.34 14.72
C ASP A 246 15.77 -4.66 15.23
N ASP A 247 15.70 -4.82 16.56
CA ASP A 247 15.13 -6.00 17.20
C ASP A 247 13.66 -6.25 16.80
N GLU A 248 12.86 -5.20 16.57
CA GLU A 248 11.47 -5.34 16.13
C GLU A 248 11.44 -6.01 14.75
N HIS A 249 12.19 -5.48 13.78
CA HIS A 249 12.19 -5.97 12.40
C HIS A 249 12.77 -7.38 12.30
N ILE A 250 13.86 -7.67 13.02
CA ILE A 250 14.43 -9.02 13.09
C ILE A 250 13.39 -10.02 13.62
N ARG A 251 12.67 -9.66 14.68
CA ARG A 251 11.63 -10.53 15.25
C ARG A 251 10.42 -10.69 14.33
N ARG A 252 10.04 -9.65 13.59
CA ARG A 252 9.00 -9.70 12.55
C ARG A 252 9.42 -10.64 11.43
N VAL A 253 10.63 -10.53 10.87
CA VAL A 253 11.15 -11.47 9.85
C VAL A 253 11.08 -12.92 10.35
N ARG A 254 11.47 -13.17 11.60
CA ARG A 254 11.38 -14.50 12.24
C ARG A 254 9.97 -14.96 12.61
N LYS A 255 8.94 -14.16 12.31
CA LYS A 255 7.53 -14.42 12.70
C LYS A 255 7.33 -14.63 14.21
N SER A 256 8.24 -14.06 15.01
CA SER A 256 8.26 -14.16 16.49
C SER A 256 7.64 -12.94 17.17
N LEU A 257 7.12 -12.01 16.38
CA LEU A 257 6.43 -10.81 16.84
C LEU A 257 5.27 -10.49 15.89
N VAL A 258 4.07 -10.44 16.46
CA VAL A 258 2.86 -9.93 15.81
C VAL A 258 2.67 -8.49 16.26
N VAL A 259 2.69 -7.55 15.31
CA VAL A 259 2.46 -6.11 15.58
C VAL A 259 1.11 -5.64 15.05
N GLU A 260 0.22 -6.57 14.73
CA GLU A 260 -1.14 -6.24 14.34
C GLU A 260 -1.88 -5.53 15.47
N GLY A 261 -2.66 -4.51 15.12
CA GLY A 261 -3.38 -3.65 16.06
C GLY A 261 -2.52 -2.58 16.75
N THR A 262 -1.20 -2.53 16.54
CA THR A 262 -0.38 -1.49 17.17
C THR A 262 -0.74 -0.10 16.62
N PRO A 263 -0.81 0.93 17.48
CA PRO A 263 -1.05 2.30 17.04
C PRO A 263 0.03 2.80 16.09
N ILE A 264 -0.36 3.56 15.08
CA ILE A 264 0.56 4.23 14.17
C ILE A 264 0.88 5.62 14.71
N VAL A 265 2.17 5.92 14.83
CA VAL A 265 2.68 7.26 15.16
C VAL A 265 3.13 7.93 13.87
N PHE A 266 2.72 9.18 13.67
CA PHE A 266 3.09 9.99 12.51
C PHE A 266 3.27 11.44 12.98
N ASP A 267 4.28 12.12 12.44
CA ASP A 267 4.64 13.47 12.84
C ASP A 267 4.77 13.61 14.38
N GLY A 268 5.42 12.63 15.00
CA GLY A 268 5.62 12.58 16.46
C GLY A 268 4.36 12.46 17.31
N ALA A 269 3.19 12.18 16.74
CA ALA A 269 1.94 12.02 17.46
C ALA A 269 1.22 10.70 17.09
N PRO A 270 0.50 10.06 18.04
CA PRO A 270 -0.36 8.93 17.71
C PRO A 270 -1.47 9.35 16.73
N THR A 271 -1.77 8.48 15.78
CA THR A 271 -2.87 8.64 14.82
C THR A 271 -4.06 7.74 15.21
N PRO A 272 -5.26 7.94 14.64
CA PRO A 272 -6.36 6.98 14.82
C PRO A 272 -6.12 5.61 14.15
N TYR A 273 -5.09 5.50 13.32
CA TYR A 273 -4.83 4.29 12.54
C TYR A 273 -4.00 3.28 13.31
N ARG A 274 -4.19 2.01 12.96
CA ARG A 274 -3.49 0.86 13.54
C ARG A 274 -2.94 -0.03 12.43
N ARG A 275 -1.87 -0.75 12.74
CA ARG A 275 -1.26 -1.71 11.81
C ARG A 275 -2.19 -2.90 11.60
N PHE A 276 -2.72 -3.03 10.40
CA PHE A 276 -3.45 -4.20 9.91
C PHE A 276 -3.06 -4.47 8.47
N ASP A 277 -3.59 -5.52 7.86
CA ASP A 277 -3.39 -5.75 6.43
C ASP A 277 -3.68 -4.48 5.63
N ARG A 278 -2.73 -4.08 4.80
CA ARG A 278 -2.82 -2.85 4.00
C ARG A 278 -2.64 -3.21 2.55
N THR A 279 -3.60 -2.83 1.71
CA THR A 279 -3.50 -3.04 0.26
C THR A 279 -3.09 -1.74 -0.42
N ALA A 280 -2.23 -1.83 -1.43
CA ALA A 280 -1.93 -0.76 -2.35
C ALA A 280 -2.14 -1.16 -3.80
N ILE A 281 -2.67 -0.23 -4.58
CA ILE A 281 -2.71 -0.31 -6.04
C ILE A 281 -1.71 0.73 -6.55
N ILE A 282 -0.58 0.23 -7.05
CA ILE A 282 0.59 1.03 -7.43
C ILE A 282 0.63 1.17 -8.94
N LEU A 283 0.77 2.41 -9.39
CA LEU A 283 0.88 2.85 -10.76
C LEU A 283 2.28 3.41 -11.01
N ARG A 284 2.79 3.18 -12.21
CA ARG A 284 4.12 3.62 -12.64
C ARG A 284 4.02 4.15 -14.06
N GLY A 285 4.97 4.99 -14.47
CA GLY A 285 5.07 5.40 -15.87
C GLY A 285 5.68 4.30 -16.72
N VAL A 286 5.30 4.26 -18.00
CA VAL A 286 5.80 3.28 -18.98
C VAL A 286 7.33 3.22 -18.97
N SER A 287 7.88 2.01 -19.01
CA SER A 287 9.33 1.79 -18.94
C SER A 287 10.08 2.43 -20.13
N PRO A 288 11.37 2.81 -19.96
CA PRO A 288 12.16 3.37 -21.06
C PRO A 288 12.25 2.45 -22.28
N MET A 289 12.27 1.13 -22.06
CA MET A 289 12.29 0.13 -23.14
C MET A 289 10.99 0.06 -23.91
N ALA A 290 9.85 0.15 -23.23
CA ALA A 290 8.55 0.21 -23.91
C ALA A 290 8.41 1.50 -24.72
N LEU A 291 8.86 2.65 -24.19
CA LEU A 291 8.88 3.92 -24.93
C LEU A 291 9.78 3.87 -26.17
N LEU A 292 10.95 3.24 -26.07
CA LEU A 292 11.86 3.07 -27.20
C LEU A 292 11.24 2.17 -28.28
N ALA A 293 10.69 1.03 -27.88
CA ALA A 293 10.04 0.09 -28.80
C ALA A 293 8.87 0.77 -29.54
N ASP A 294 8.09 1.60 -28.85
CA ASP A 294 6.99 2.34 -29.46
C ASP A 294 7.45 3.36 -30.49
N ARG A 295 8.49 4.14 -30.16
CA ARG A 295 9.12 5.08 -31.10
C ARG A 295 9.68 4.37 -32.34
N MET A 296 10.24 3.17 -32.18
CA MET A 296 10.76 2.39 -33.29
C MET A 296 9.67 1.86 -34.22
N ARG A 297 8.47 1.53 -33.69
CA ARG A 297 7.30 1.15 -34.52
C ARG A 297 6.79 2.33 -35.35
N HIS A 298 6.68 3.51 -34.73
CA HIS A 298 6.17 4.72 -35.40
C HIS A 298 7.12 5.29 -36.47
N LYS A 299 8.42 4.96 -36.43
CA LYS A 299 9.37 5.34 -37.50
C LYS A 299 9.33 4.44 -38.73
N LYS A 300 8.66 3.28 -38.66
CA LYS A 300 8.59 2.29 -39.75
C LYS A 300 7.30 2.39 -40.58
N THR A 301 6.38 3.24 -40.16
CA THR A 301 5.12 3.60 -40.86
C THR A 301 5.27 4.98 -41.49
#